data_AF-A0AAW6EIU0-F1
#
_entry.id   AF-A0AAW6EIU0-F1
#
_cell.length_a   1.000
_cell.length_b   1.000
_cell.length_c   1.000
_cell.angle_alpha   90.00
_cell.angle_beta   90.00
_cell.angle_gamma   90.00
#
_symmetry.space_group_name_H-M   'P 1'
#
loop_
_entity.id
_entity.type
_entity.pdbx_description
1 polymer ?
#
loop_
_entity_poly.entity_id
_entity_poly.type
_entity_poly.pdbx_seq_one_letter_code
_entity_poly.pdbx_strand_id
1 'polypeptide(L)' 'MDNVPHCKMIDDMLDEVRQEVKIRCALRMIRNSKLSDEEISKVTELTLEEVKVLKAQASAVTA' A
#
# COMPACT_ATOMS: atom_id res chain seq x y z
N MET A 1 -9.14 -6.19 -30.30
CA MET A 1 -8.92 -6.15 -28.84
C MET A 1 -9.24 -7.55 -28.36
N ASP A 2 -8.20 -8.35 -28.17
CA ASP A 2 -8.35 -9.74 -27.76
C ASP A 2 -9.04 -9.79 -26.40
N ASN A 3 -10.27 -10.29 -26.40
CA ASN A 3 -11.06 -10.51 -25.21
C ASN A 3 -10.54 -11.79 -24.56
N VAL A 4 -9.32 -11.72 -24.01
CA VAL A 4 -8.75 -12.80 -23.20
C VAL A 4 -9.65 -12.93 -21.99
N PRO A 5 -10.34 -14.07 -21.78
CA PRO A 5 -11.08 -14.30 -20.57
C PRO A 5 -10.04 -14.24 -19.45
N HIS A 6 -9.98 -13.12 -18.73
CA HIS A 6 -9.10 -13.03 -17.58
C HIS A 6 -9.61 -14.09 -16.61
N CYS A 7 -8.78 -15.09 -16.38
CA CYS A 7 -9.05 -16.07 -15.35
C CYS A 7 -9.17 -15.27 -14.06
N LYS A 8 -10.27 -15.42 -13.31
CA LYS A 8 -10.47 -14.67 -12.04
C LYS A 8 -9.24 -14.74 -11.12
N MET A 9 -8.55 -15.89 -11.13
CA MET A 9 -7.30 -16.07 -10.42
C MET A 9 -6.20 -15.06 -10.80
N ILE A 10 -6.08 -14.71 -12.08
CA ILE A 10 -5.13 -13.71 -12.56
C ILE A 10 -5.55 -12.31 -12.11
N ASP A 11 -6.85 -11.99 -12.15
CA ASP A 11 -7.36 -10.71 -11.66
C ASP A 11 -7.14 -10.55 -10.15
N ASP A 12 -7.44 -11.59 -9.37
CA ASP A 12 -7.21 -11.63 -7.92
C ASP A 12 -5.72 -11.43 -7.61
N MET A 13 -4.83 -12.12 -8.33
CA MET A 13 -3.37 -11.95 -8.18
C MET A 13 -2.91 -10.53 -8.54
N LEU A 14 -3.49 -9.91 -9.57
CA LEU A 14 -3.16 -8.53 -9.94
C LEU A 14 -3.60 -7.53 -8.87
N ASP A 15 -4.76 -7.74 -8.26
CA ASP A 15 -5.27 -6.89 -7.18
C ASP A 15 -4.48 -7.06 -5.88
N GLU A 16 -4.05 -8.29 -5.55
CA GLU A 16 -3.11 -8.55 -4.46
C GLU A 16 -1.79 -7.80 -4.66
N VAL A 17 -1.19 -7.91 -5.86
CA VAL A 17 0.07 -7.22 -6.19
C VAL A 17 -0.11 -5.70 -6.12
N ARG A 18 -1.24 -5.16 -6.59
CA ARG A 18 -1.53 -3.72 -6.47
C ARG A 18 -1.56 -3.30 -5.00
N GLN A 19 -2.20 -4.07 -4.14
CA GLN A 19 -2.28 -3.75 -2.71
C GLN A 19 -0.90 -3.84 -2.04
N GLU A 20 -0.10 -4.85 -2.37
CA GLU A 20 1.28 -4.96 -1.86
C GLU A 20 2.15 -3.77 -2.24
N VAL A 21 2.03 -3.28 -3.49
CA VAL A 21 2.77 -2.11 -3.96
C VAL A 21 2.37 -0.86 -3.18
N LYS A 22 1.07 -0.66 -2.92
CA LYS A 22 0.58 0.46 -2.10
C LYS A 22 1.19 0.44 -0.70
N ILE A 23 1.15 -0.72 -0.03
CA ILE A 23 1.72 -0.92 1.31
C ILE A 23 3.23 -0.66 1.32
N ARG A 24 3.97 -1.23 0.35
CA ARG A 24 5.43 -1.03 0.25
C ARG A 24 5.80 0.43 0.03
N CYS A 25 5.02 1.15 -0.77
CA CYS A 25 5.21 2.58 -1.00
C CYS A 25 4.98 3.39 0.28
N ALA A 26 3.89 3.11 1.00
CA ALA A 26 3.56 3.76 2.28
C ALA A 26 4.67 3.55 3.31
N LEU A 27 5.15 2.32 3.48
CA LEU A 27 6.25 2.00 4.41
C LEU A 27 7.55 2.74 4.06
N ARG A 28 7.89 2.88 2.77
CA ARG A 28 9.06 3.66 2.33
C ARG A 28 8.88 5.15 2.63
N MET A 29 7.68 5.69 2.45
CA MET A 29 7.38 7.08 2.78
C MET A 29 7.46 7.33 4.28
N ILE A 30 6.85 6.46 5.09
CA ILE A 30 6.92 6.52 6.56
C ILE A 30 8.38 6.53 7.04
N ARG A 31 9.24 5.69 6.45
CA ARG A 31 10.64 5.57 6.88
C ARG A 31 11.52 6.72 6.42
N ASN A 32 11.31 7.24 5.21
CA ASN A 32 12.29 8.11 4.55
C ASN A 32 11.81 9.56 4.34
N SER A 33 10.57 9.88 4.69
CA SER A 33 9.99 11.21 4.48
C SER A 33 9.42 11.80 5.77
N LYS A 34 9.17 13.11 5.77
CA LYS A 34 8.43 13.82 6.84
C LYS A 34 6.97 14.07 6.44
N LEU A 35 6.43 13.26 5.53
CA LEU A 35 5.05 13.40 5.05
C LEU A 35 4.06 13.12 6.19
N SER A 36 2.94 13.85 6.18
CA SER A 36 1.83 13.59 7.09
C SER A 36 1.10 12.30 6.72
N ASP A 37 0.30 11.77 7.65
CA ASP A 37 -0.49 10.55 7.40
C ASP A 37 -1.50 10.78 6.27
N GLU A 38 -2.03 12.00 6.13
CA GLU A 38 -2.91 12.43 5.05
C GLU A 38 -2.20 12.47 3.69
N GLU A 39 -0.96 12.97 3.65
CA GLU A 39 -0.17 12.99 2.42
C GLU A 39 0.15 11.57 1.95
N ILE A 40 0.53 10.69 2.88
CA ILE A 40 0.85 9.28 2.57
C ILE A 40 -0.42 8.55 2.10
N SER A 41 -1.55 8.77 2.77
CA SER A 41 -2.85 8.21 2.38
C SER A 41 -3.22 8.65 0.96
N LYS A 42 -3.05 9.94 0.64
CA LYS A 42 -3.36 10.48 -0.68
C LYS A 42 -2.48 9.90 -1.79
N VAL A 43 -1.19 9.71 -1.54
CA VAL A 43 -0.25 9.20 -2.57
C VAL A 43 -0.37 7.69 -2.76
N THR A 44 -0.65 6.94 -1.70
CA THR A 44 -0.71 5.47 -1.75
C THR A 44 -2.12 4.93 -1.96
N GLU A 45 -3.13 5.81 -1.93
CA GLU A 45 -4.55 5.46 -1.96
C GLU A 45 -4.97 4.48 -0.84
N LEU A 46 -4.18 4.41 0.23
CA LEU A 46 -4.55 3.72 1.46
C LEU A 46 -5.43 4.64 2.31
N THR A 47 -6.27 4.04 3.13
CA THR A 47 -7.02 4.80 4.14
C THR A 47 -6.08 5.35 5.21
N LEU A 48 -6.51 6.43 5.88
CA LEU A 48 -5.76 7.00 7.01
C LEU A 48 -5.50 5.96 8.12
N GLU A 49 -6.44 5.04 8.32
CA GLU A 49 -6.32 4.01 9.35
C GLU A 49 -5.24 2.98 8.99
N GLU A 50 -5.20 2.52 7.74
CA GLU A 50 -4.14 1.64 7.25
C GLU A 50 -2.75 2.30 7.38
N VAL A 51 -2.64 3.59 7.05
CA VAL A 51 -1.38 4.33 7.19
C VAL A 51 -0.93 4.39 8.65
N LYS A 52 -1.85 4.67 9.59
CA LYS A 52 -1.54 4.67 11.03
C LYS A 52 -1.09 3.30 11.53
N VAL A 53 -1.76 2.25 11.10
CA VAL A 53 -1.39 0.86 11.43
C VAL A 53 0.02 0.54 10.92
N LEU A 54 0.32 0.87 9.66
CA LEU A 54 1.65 0.66 9.08
C LEU A 54 2.73 1.46 9.81
N LYS A 55 2.42 2.69 10.24
CA LYS A 55 3.33 3.56 10.98
C LYS A 55 3.62 3.05 12.39
N ALA A 56 2.59 2.53 13.07
CA ALA A 56 2.75 1.88 14.37
C ALA A 56 3.62 0.61 14.25
N GLN A 57 3.38 -0.23 13.24
CA GLN A 57 4.20 -1.42 12.98
C GLN A 57 5.65 -1.06 12.66
N ALA A 58 5.89 -0.05 11.82
CA ALA A 58 7.23 0.40 11.48
C ALA A 58 7.99 0.94 12.70
N SER A 59 7.30 1.61 13.62
CA SER A 59 7.89 2.12 14.87
C SER A 59 8.20 1.00 15.88
N ALA A 60 7.39 -0.06 15.92
CA ALA A 60 7.58 -1.20 16.83
C ALA A 60 8.79 -2.07 16.47
N VAL A 61 9.23 -2.09 15.21
CA VAL A 61 10.37 -2.90 14.73
C VAL A 61 11.72 -2.23 15.03
N THR A 62 11.74 -0.95 15.43
CA THR A 62 12.95 -0.20 15.75
C THR A 62 13.25 -0.06 17.25
N ALA A 63 12.47 -0.72 18.11
CA ALA A 63 12.64 -0.71 19.58
C ALA A 63 13.44 -1.92 20.09
#